data_AF-B6E5D5-F1
#
_entry.id   AF-B6E5D5-F1
#
_cell.length_a   1.000
_cell.length_b   1.000
_cell.length_c   1.000
_cell.angle_alpha   90.00
_cell.angle_beta   90.00
_cell.angle_gamma   90.00
#
_symmetry.space_group_name_H-M   'P 1'
#
loop_
_entity.id
_entity.type
_entity.pdbx_description
1 polymer ?
#
loop_
_entity_poly.entity_id
_entity_poly.type
_entity_poly.pdbx_seq_one_letter_code
_entity_poly.pdbx_strand_id
1 'polypeptide(L)'
;THGVNSTGSCSWKIYVKGGIVTWETQQTDYPRTRWDMPNHEPRGCSRGASYSWYLYSANRVKYPMVRGRLLKLWREARRTMAPVLAWATIVGDDAKRQSWQQVRGMGGFTRSSWDEVNEMIAAANIHTIRQHGPDRIIGFSPIPAMSMVSYAAGSRYLSLLGGVCMSFYDWYCDLPPASPQVWGEQTDVPESADWYNSSFIIAWGSNVP
;
A
#
# COMPACT_ATOMS: atom_id res chain seq x y z
N THR A 1 -15.24 4.51 2.51
CA THR A 1 -14.14 4.53 3.49
C THR A 1 -12.82 4.82 2.79
N HIS A 2 -11.73 5.00 3.52
CA HIS A 2 -10.41 5.31 2.99
C HIS A 2 -9.37 4.29 3.48
N GLY A 3 -8.69 3.61 2.55
CA GLY A 3 -7.60 2.67 2.85
C GLY A 3 -6.29 3.38 3.14
N VAL A 4 -6.25 4.20 4.19
CA VAL A 4 -5.08 4.99 4.61
C VAL A 4 -4.85 4.86 6.11
N ASN A 5 -3.59 4.71 6.52
CA ASN A 5 -3.19 4.54 7.92
C ASN A 5 -3.47 5.82 8.72
N SER A 6 -4.65 5.89 9.33
CA SER A 6 -5.14 7.09 10.00
C SER A 6 -5.98 6.80 11.25
N THR A 7 -6.16 5.52 11.59
CA THR A 7 -7.08 4.97 12.62
C THR A 7 -8.57 5.36 12.46
N GLY A 8 -8.91 6.25 11.52
CA GLY A 8 -10.24 6.81 11.39
C GLY A 8 -11.34 5.81 11.02
N SER A 9 -11.08 4.89 10.08
CA SER A 9 -12.08 3.89 9.63
C SER A 9 -13.48 4.47 9.30
N CYS A 10 -13.50 5.71 8.78
CA CYS A 10 -14.75 6.45 8.57
C CYS A 10 -15.46 5.97 7.31
N SER A 11 -16.77 5.70 7.41
CA SER A 11 -17.66 5.48 6.28
C SER A 11 -18.08 6.81 5.63
N TRP A 12 -18.19 6.83 4.30
CA TRP A 12 -18.47 8.02 3.49
C TRP A 12 -19.50 7.70 2.41
N LYS A 13 -20.37 8.66 2.12
CA LYS A 13 -21.25 8.72 0.96
C LYS A 13 -20.44 9.28 -0.20
N ILE A 14 -20.28 8.47 -1.25
CA ILE A 14 -19.59 8.89 -2.48
C ILE A 14 -20.63 9.38 -3.47
N TYR A 15 -20.54 10.64 -3.90
CA TYR A 15 -21.50 11.23 -4.82
C TYR A 15 -21.03 11.06 -6.25
N VAL A 16 -21.89 10.47 -7.07
CA VAL A 16 -21.70 10.35 -8.52
C VAL A 16 -22.67 11.29 -9.22
N LYS A 17 -22.15 12.18 -10.06
CA LYS A 17 -22.94 13.11 -10.86
C LYS A 17 -22.40 13.14 -12.28
N GLY A 18 -23.27 12.91 -13.26
CA GLY A 18 -22.86 12.81 -14.67
C GLY A 18 -21.96 11.60 -14.96
N GLY A 19 -22.11 10.50 -14.20
CA GLY A 19 -21.31 9.29 -14.38
C GLY A 19 -19.88 9.37 -13.83
N ILE A 20 -19.50 10.46 -13.17
CA ILE A 20 -18.22 10.62 -12.50
C ILE A 20 -18.40 10.88 -11.00
N VAL A 21 -17.42 10.46 -10.20
CA VAL A 21 -17.37 10.81 -8.78
C VAL A 21 -17.04 12.30 -8.66
N THR A 22 -17.80 13.04 -7.86
CA THR A 22 -17.64 14.50 -7.75
C THR A 22 -17.18 14.95 -6.37
N TRP A 23 -17.75 14.40 -5.29
CA TRP A 23 -17.36 14.71 -3.91
C TRP A 23 -17.84 13.61 -2.96
N GLU A 24 -17.53 13.77 -1.67
CA GLU A 24 -17.94 12.87 -0.60
C GLU A 24 -18.46 13.65 0.62
N THR A 25 -19.39 13.05 1.36
CA THR A 25 -19.76 13.48 2.71
C THR A 25 -19.78 12.27 3.63
N GLN A 26 -19.67 12.47 4.95
CA GLN A 26 -19.65 11.34 5.87
C GLN A 26 -20.99 10.58 5.88
N GLN A 27 -20.92 9.28 6.11
CA GLN A 27 -22.07 8.51 6.57
C GLN A 27 -22.35 8.82 8.04
N THR A 28 -23.62 8.70 8.44
CA THR A 28 -24.08 8.99 9.81
C THR A 28 -24.91 7.85 10.39
N ASP A 29 -24.90 6.69 9.74
CA ASP A 29 -25.74 5.52 10.02
C ASP A 29 -24.98 4.40 10.74
N TYR A 30 -23.90 4.73 11.45
CA TYR A 30 -23.24 3.77 12.33
C TYR A 30 -24.25 3.23 13.36
N PRO A 31 -24.17 1.94 13.73
CA PRO A 31 -24.92 1.42 14.86
C PRO A 31 -24.73 2.32 16.09
N ARG A 32 -25.86 2.71 16.70
CA ARG A 32 -25.85 3.61 17.85
C ARG A 32 -25.12 2.98 19.03
N THR A 33 -24.45 3.82 19.79
CA THR A 33 -23.87 3.44 21.08
C THR A 33 -25.00 3.25 22.12
N ARG A 34 -24.63 2.90 23.36
CA ARG A 34 -25.59 2.85 24.47
C ARG A 34 -26.28 4.21 24.66
N TRP A 35 -27.45 4.19 25.29
CA TRP A 35 -28.28 5.38 25.50
C TRP A 35 -27.57 6.50 26.29
N ASP A 36 -26.59 6.14 27.12
CA ASP A 36 -25.81 7.01 28.00
C ASP A 36 -24.52 7.54 27.35
N MET A 37 -24.23 7.18 26.10
CA MET A 37 -23.00 7.56 25.39
C MET A 37 -23.30 8.34 24.10
N PRO A 38 -22.40 9.24 23.66
CA PRO A 38 -22.50 9.86 22.35
C PRO A 38 -22.34 8.82 21.24
N ASN A 39 -23.00 9.05 20.10
CA ASN A 39 -22.81 8.22 18.90
C ASN A 39 -21.51 8.61 18.16
N HIS A 40 -21.03 7.72 17.30
CA HIS A 40 -19.80 7.94 16.52
C HIS A 40 -19.96 8.91 15.35
N GLU A 41 -21.18 9.10 14.85
CA GLU A 41 -21.42 9.95 13.69
C GLU A 41 -21.08 11.42 13.97
N PRO A 42 -20.53 12.17 12.98
CA PRO A 42 -20.27 11.78 11.59
C PRO A 42 -18.88 11.16 11.34
N ARG A 43 -17.96 11.16 12.32
CA ARG A 43 -16.51 10.95 12.11
C ARG A 43 -15.98 11.84 10.96
N GLY A 44 -14.96 11.35 10.25
CA GLY A 44 -14.36 12.03 9.10
C GLY A 44 -13.25 13.00 9.50
N CYS A 45 -12.51 13.49 8.49
CA CYS A 45 -11.47 14.50 8.67
C CYS A 45 -11.26 15.26 7.36
N SER A 46 -10.57 16.40 7.42
CA SER A 46 -10.28 17.23 6.24
C SER A 46 -9.53 16.49 5.13
N ARG A 47 -8.69 15.51 5.48
CA ARG A 47 -7.95 14.69 4.51
C ARG A 47 -8.86 13.70 3.79
N GLY A 48 -9.85 13.15 4.50
CA GLY A 48 -10.85 12.27 3.91
C GLY A 48 -11.81 13.00 2.99
N ALA A 49 -12.15 14.26 3.31
CA ALA A 49 -13.06 15.09 2.52
C ALA A 49 -12.48 15.60 1.20
N SER A 50 -11.18 15.41 0.95
CA SER A 50 -10.51 15.85 -0.27
C SER A 50 -10.09 14.67 -1.18
N TYR A 51 -10.50 13.44 -0.85
CA TYR A 51 -10.02 12.25 -1.53
C TYR A 51 -10.54 12.13 -2.98
N SER A 52 -11.75 12.61 -3.26
CA SER A 52 -12.30 12.68 -4.64
C SER A 52 -11.38 13.39 -5.63
N TRP A 53 -10.56 14.34 -5.17
CA TRP A 53 -9.59 15.05 -6.00
C TRP A 53 -8.69 14.08 -6.79
N TYR A 54 -8.24 12.98 -6.16
CA TYR A 54 -7.27 12.06 -6.77
C TYR A 54 -7.79 11.30 -8.00
N LEU A 55 -9.10 11.17 -8.18
CA LEU A 55 -9.66 10.31 -9.22
C LEU A 55 -9.28 10.80 -10.63
N TYR A 56 -9.30 12.10 -10.83
CA TYR A 56 -9.07 12.73 -12.13
C TYR A 56 -7.99 13.83 -12.10
N SER A 57 -7.27 13.99 -10.99
CA SER A 57 -6.20 14.98 -10.89
C SER A 57 -5.07 14.73 -11.88
N ALA A 58 -4.26 15.78 -12.11
CA ALA A 58 -3.10 15.72 -12.99
C ALA A 58 -2.06 14.66 -12.56
N ASN A 59 -2.07 14.23 -11.30
CA ASN A 59 -1.12 13.26 -10.75
C ASN A 59 -1.66 11.81 -10.74
N ARG A 60 -2.82 11.55 -11.34
CA ARG A 60 -3.39 10.20 -11.42
C ARG A 60 -2.55 9.29 -12.31
N VAL A 61 -2.11 8.15 -11.76
CA VAL A 61 -1.51 7.07 -12.56
C VAL A 61 -2.59 6.40 -13.40
N LYS A 62 -2.49 6.52 -14.73
CA LYS A 62 -3.49 6.02 -15.70
C LYS A 62 -3.07 4.73 -16.40
N TYR A 63 -1.77 4.48 -16.53
CA TYR A 63 -1.22 3.37 -17.30
C TYR A 63 -0.05 2.74 -16.54
N PRO A 64 0.28 1.46 -16.80
CA PRO A 64 1.54 0.91 -16.33
C PRO A 64 2.71 1.68 -16.97
N MET A 65 3.68 2.04 -16.14
CA MET A 65 4.83 2.85 -16.52
C MET A 65 6.12 2.08 -16.21
N VAL A 66 7.08 2.09 -17.13
CA VAL A 66 8.39 1.47 -16.96
C VAL A 66 9.46 2.52 -17.25
N ARG A 67 10.62 2.44 -16.58
CA ARG A 67 11.78 3.28 -16.93
C ARG A 67 12.17 3.00 -18.39
N GLY A 68 12.22 4.03 -19.23
CA GLY A 68 12.44 3.87 -20.67
C GLY A 68 13.73 3.11 -21.02
N ARG A 69 14.81 3.31 -20.24
CA ARG A 69 16.07 2.56 -20.40
C ARG A 69 15.91 1.06 -20.18
N LEU A 70 15.19 0.65 -19.12
CA LEU A 70 14.90 -0.76 -18.86
C LEU A 70 13.99 -1.33 -19.95
N LEU A 71 12.97 -0.57 -20.35
CA LEU A 71 12.01 -1.00 -21.37
C LEU A 71 12.66 -1.21 -22.74
N LYS A 72 13.63 -0.36 -23.11
CA LYS A 72 14.42 -0.52 -24.34
C LYS A 72 15.19 -1.84 -24.32
N LEU A 73 15.93 -2.12 -23.25
CA LEU A 73 16.67 -3.37 -23.07
C LEU A 73 15.76 -4.59 -23.09
N TRP A 74 14.62 -4.51 -22.40
CA TRP A 74 13.61 -5.56 -22.37
C TRP A 74 13.09 -5.91 -23.76
N ARG A 75 12.63 -4.89 -24.51
CA ARG A 75 12.11 -5.09 -25.87
C ARG A 75 13.16 -5.59 -26.85
N GLU A 76 14.41 -5.14 -26.71
CA GLU A 76 15.52 -5.60 -27.55
C GLU A 76 15.80 -7.09 -27.32
N ALA A 77 15.90 -7.52 -26.06
CA ALA A 77 16.10 -8.93 -25.72
C ALA A 77 14.90 -9.81 -26.11
N ARG A 78 13.67 -9.32 -25.92
CA ARG A 78 12.44 -10.07 -26.24
C ARG A 78 12.21 -10.32 -27.73
N ARG A 79 12.98 -9.70 -28.64
CA ARG A 79 12.93 -10.01 -30.09
C ARG A 79 13.35 -11.44 -30.40
N THR A 80 14.30 -11.98 -29.64
CA THR A 80 14.91 -13.30 -29.93
C THR A 80 14.91 -14.25 -28.74
N MET A 81 14.69 -13.75 -27.53
CA MET A 81 14.81 -14.55 -26.30
C MET A 81 13.47 -14.72 -25.59
N ALA A 82 13.26 -15.91 -25.01
CA ALA A 82 12.17 -16.16 -24.08
C ALA A 82 12.27 -15.25 -22.83
N PRO A 83 11.16 -14.93 -22.14
CA PRO A 83 11.12 -13.89 -21.10
C PRO A 83 12.16 -14.02 -19.99
N VAL A 84 12.31 -15.22 -19.41
CA VAL A 84 13.25 -15.48 -18.31
C VAL A 84 14.70 -15.34 -18.77
N LEU A 85 15.02 -15.80 -19.98
CA LEU A 85 16.36 -15.64 -20.59
C LEU A 85 16.63 -14.18 -20.92
N ALA A 86 15.65 -13.47 -21.49
CA ALA A 86 15.75 -12.05 -21.77
C ALA A 86 16.11 -11.26 -20.50
N TRP A 87 15.38 -11.50 -19.40
CA TRP A 87 15.68 -10.89 -18.11
C TRP A 87 17.10 -11.22 -17.63
N ALA A 88 17.51 -12.49 -17.69
CA ALA A 88 18.84 -12.94 -17.28
C ALA A 88 19.96 -12.19 -18.01
N THR A 89 19.82 -11.93 -19.32
CA THR A 89 20.84 -11.17 -20.09
C THR A 89 20.90 -9.69 -19.74
N ILE A 90 19.83 -9.13 -19.17
CA ILE A 90 19.78 -7.71 -18.78
C ILE A 90 20.39 -7.53 -17.39
N VAL A 91 20.07 -8.42 -16.45
CA VAL A 91 20.55 -8.30 -15.06
C VAL A 91 21.91 -8.95 -14.83
N GLY A 92 22.30 -9.91 -15.66
CA GLY A 92 23.62 -10.57 -15.63
C GLY A 92 24.74 -9.75 -16.29
N ASP A 93 24.42 -8.65 -16.94
CA ASP A 93 25.38 -7.71 -17.54
C ASP A 93 25.42 -6.43 -16.70
N ASP A 94 26.58 -6.15 -16.08
CA ASP A 94 26.75 -5.01 -15.18
C ASP A 94 26.51 -3.66 -15.86
N ALA A 95 26.95 -3.50 -17.10
CA ALA A 95 26.78 -2.26 -17.84
C ALA A 95 25.29 -2.02 -18.14
N LYS A 96 24.57 -3.06 -18.61
CA LYS A 96 23.12 -2.98 -18.84
C LYS A 96 22.38 -2.70 -17.54
N ARG A 97 22.71 -3.41 -16.45
CA ARG A 97 22.08 -3.24 -15.14
C ARG A 97 22.26 -1.83 -14.59
N GLN A 98 23.48 -1.31 -14.60
CA GLN A 98 23.78 0.06 -14.12
C GLN A 98 23.06 1.12 -14.96
N SER A 99 22.95 0.91 -16.28
CA SER A 99 22.38 1.90 -17.21
C SER A 99 20.97 2.37 -16.81
N TRP A 100 20.14 1.51 -16.21
CA TRP A 100 18.78 1.84 -15.80
C TRP A 100 18.65 2.04 -14.28
N GLN A 101 19.54 1.46 -13.46
CA GLN A 101 19.52 1.63 -12.01
C GLN A 101 19.98 3.03 -11.57
N GLN A 102 21.03 3.58 -12.19
CA GLN A 102 21.58 4.89 -11.82
C GLN A 102 20.63 6.07 -12.10
N VAL A 103 19.62 5.87 -12.97
CA VAL A 103 18.62 6.89 -13.30
C VAL A 103 17.29 6.72 -12.57
N ARG A 104 17.26 5.92 -11.49
CA ARG A 104 16.09 5.86 -10.59
C ARG A 104 15.92 7.23 -9.92
N GLY A 105 14.73 7.81 -10.05
CA GLY A 105 14.43 9.17 -9.56
C GLY A 105 14.66 10.30 -10.57
N MET A 106 15.22 10.01 -11.76
CA MET A 106 15.62 11.03 -12.75
C MET A 106 14.65 11.15 -13.95
N GLY A 107 13.36 10.82 -13.79
CA GLY A 107 12.37 10.89 -14.88
C GLY A 107 12.61 9.86 -16.01
N GLY A 108 11.97 10.05 -17.16
CA GLY A 108 12.07 9.11 -18.30
C GLY A 108 11.24 7.83 -18.13
N PHE A 109 10.02 7.98 -17.60
CA PHE A 109 9.02 6.91 -17.62
C PHE A 109 8.35 6.84 -19.00
N THR A 110 8.15 5.62 -19.49
CA THR A 110 7.46 5.34 -20.73
C THR A 110 6.23 4.50 -20.43
N ARG A 111 5.12 4.82 -21.09
CA ARG A 111 3.89 4.01 -21.04
C ARG A 111 4.15 2.59 -21.57
N SER A 112 3.60 1.60 -20.88
CA SER A 112 3.63 0.19 -21.25
C SER A 112 2.19 -0.38 -21.28
N SER A 113 2.06 -1.70 -21.38
CA SER A 113 0.79 -2.44 -21.26
C SER A 113 0.86 -3.39 -20.06
N TRP A 114 -0.31 -3.87 -19.61
CA TRP A 114 -0.38 -4.85 -18.52
C TRP A 114 0.33 -6.15 -18.89
N ASP A 115 0.17 -6.64 -20.12
CA ASP A 115 0.83 -7.86 -20.58
C ASP A 115 2.36 -7.74 -20.54
N GLU A 116 2.91 -6.59 -20.98
CA GLU A 116 4.35 -6.36 -21.02
C GLU A 116 4.94 -6.27 -19.60
N VAL A 117 4.30 -5.57 -18.67
CA VAL A 117 4.80 -5.48 -17.29
C VAL A 117 4.59 -6.77 -16.51
N ASN A 118 3.50 -7.49 -16.73
CA ASN A 118 3.23 -8.76 -16.06
C ASN A 118 4.24 -9.83 -16.50
N GLU A 119 4.53 -9.93 -17.81
CA GLU A 119 5.55 -10.85 -18.33
C GLU A 119 6.94 -10.51 -17.77
N MET A 120 7.32 -9.23 -17.75
CA MET A 120 8.61 -8.77 -17.22
C MET A 120 8.75 -9.05 -15.71
N ILE A 121 7.73 -8.76 -14.91
CA ILE A 121 7.73 -9.02 -13.46
C ILE A 121 7.79 -10.53 -13.17
N ALA A 122 6.99 -11.33 -13.87
CA ALA A 122 7.01 -12.79 -13.71
C ALA A 122 8.37 -13.38 -14.12
N ALA A 123 8.95 -12.92 -15.23
CA ALA A 123 10.27 -13.34 -15.68
C ALA A 123 11.36 -12.99 -14.66
N ALA A 124 11.31 -11.78 -14.09
CA ALA A 124 12.22 -11.34 -13.05
C ALA A 124 12.11 -12.22 -11.80
N ASN A 125 10.88 -12.52 -11.36
CA ASN A 125 10.64 -13.35 -10.18
C ASN A 125 11.13 -14.79 -10.41
N ILE A 126 10.79 -15.41 -11.55
CA ILE A 126 11.24 -16.78 -11.87
C ILE A 126 12.76 -16.85 -11.95
N HIS A 127 13.40 -15.87 -12.58
CA HIS A 127 14.86 -15.80 -12.65
C HIS A 127 15.48 -15.72 -11.25
N THR A 128 15.02 -14.79 -10.41
CA THR A 128 15.52 -14.61 -9.05
C THR A 128 15.34 -15.87 -8.20
N ILE A 129 14.16 -16.50 -8.23
CA ILE A 129 13.89 -17.73 -7.50
C ILE A 129 14.88 -18.83 -7.90
N ARG A 130 15.09 -19.01 -9.22
CA ARG A 130 15.98 -20.07 -9.74
C ARG A 130 17.45 -19.82 -9.42
N GLN A 131 17.91 -18.57 -9.42
CA GLN A 131 19.33 -18.24 -9.25
C GLN A 131 19.73 -18.04 -7.78
N HIS A 132 18.82 -17.52 -6.96
CA HIS A 132 19.16 -17.02 -5.63
C HIS A 132 18.22 -17.50 -4.51
N GLY A 133 17.12 -18.15 -4.84
CA GLY A 133 16.09 -18.55 -3.89
C GLY A 133 14.93 -17.56 -3.82
N PRO A 134 13.76 -18.02 -3.32
CA PRO A 134 12.54 -17.21 -3.32
C PRO A 134 12.56 -16.08 -2.28
N ASP A 135 13.34 -16.21 -1.21
CA ASP A 135 13.51 -15.20 -0.17
C ASP A 135 14.27 -13.93 -0.62
N ARG A 136 14.79 -13.90 -1.86
CA ARG A 136 15.32 -12.70 -2.52
C ARG A 136 14.22 -11.86 -3.19
N ILE A 137 12.97 -12.29 -3.11
CA ILE A 137 11.79 -11.53 -3.52
C ILE A 137 11.08 -11.06 -2.26
N ILE A 138 11.01 -9.74 -2.10
CA ILE A 138 10.50 -9.09 -0.89
C ILE A 138 9.35 -8.17 -1.28
N GLY A 139 8.28 -8.20 -0.49
CA GLY A 139 7.20 -7.22 -0.56
C GLY A 139 7.04 -6.45 0.74
N PHE A 140 6.82 -5.15 0.60
CA PHE A 140 6.47 -4.26 1.71
C PHE A 140 5.07 -3.69 1.45
N SER A 141 4.12 -4.07 2.30
CA SER A 141 2.77 -3.52 2.32
C SER A 141 2.35 -3.40 3.78
N PRO A 142 2.01 -2.21 4.29
CA PRO A 142 1.74 -2.02 5.71
C PRO A 142 0.24 -2.09 6.03
N ILE A 143 -0.10 -2.19 7.32
CA ILE A 143 -1.42 -1.95 7.92
C ILE A 143 -2.59 -2.64 7.15
N PRO A 144 -2.78 -3.96 7.30
CA PRO A 144 -3.88 -4.67 6.63
C PRO A 144 -5.28 -4.17 7.03
N ALA A 145 -5.43 -3.62 8.24
CA ALA A 145 -6.72 -3.18 8.77
C ALA A 145 -7.43 -2.10 7.90
N MET A 146 -6.67 -1.26 7.18
CA MET A 146 -7.26 -0.20 6.36
C MET A 146 -7.84 -0.71 5.03
N SER A 147 -7.35 -1.85 4.52
CA SER A 147 -7.80 -2.45 3.26
C SER A 147 -7.32 -3.91 3.14
N MET A 148 -8.03 -4.81 3.84
CA MET A 148 -7.59 -6.19 4.10
C MET A 148 -7.26 -6.98 2.83
N VAL A 149 -8.16 -6.97 1.85
CA VAL A 149 -7.96 -7.72 0.59
C VAL A 149 -6.87 -7.09 -0.26
N SER A 150 -6.75 -5.76 -0.25
CA SER A 150 -5.66 -5.06 -0.96
C SER A 150 -4.28 -5.46 -0.42
N TYR A 151 -4.14 -5.57 0.90
CA TYR A 151 -2.93 -6.10 1.53
C TYR A 151 -2.72 -7.57 1.16
N ALA A 152 -3.76 -8.39 1.30
CA ALA A 152 -3.70 -9.83 1.09
C ALA A 152 -3.32 -10.21 -0.36
N ALA A 153 -3.65 -9.38 -1.36
CA ALA A 153 -3.30 -9.63 -2.75
C ALA A 153 -1.79 -9.84 -2.96
N GLY A 154 -0.97 -8.92 -2.46
CA GLY A 154 0.49 -9.02 -2.55
C GLY A 154 1.07 -10.07 -1.62
N SER A 155 0.64 -10.09 -0.35
CA SER A 155 1.16 -11.03 0.65
C SER A 155 0.87 -12.48 0.27
N ARG A 156 -0.33 -12.79 -0.23
CA ARG A 156 -0.67 -14.14 -0.70
C ARG A 156 0.20 -14.56 -1.89
N TYR A 157 0.40 -13.68 -2.87
CA TYR A 157 1.26 -13.96 -4.02
C TYR A 157 2.69 -14.30 -3.57
N LEU A 158 3.27 -13.48 -2.68
CA LEU A 158 4.62 -13.68 -2.17
C LEU A 158 4.74 -14.96 -1.35
N SER A 159 3.82 -15.20 -0.41
CA SER A 159 3.84 -16.40 0.43
C SER A 159 3.73 -17.68 -0.40
N LEU A 160 2.91 -17.69 -1.46
CA LEU A 160 2.81 -18.84 -2.37
C LEU A 160 4.10 -19.10 -3.16
N LEU A 161 4.87 -18.05 -3.47
CA LEU A 161 6.18 -18.17 -4.12
C LEU A 161 7.32 -18.50 -3.15
N GLY A 162 7.09 -18.39 -1.83
CA GLY A 162 8.14 -18.47 -0.80
C GLY A 162 8.92 -17.16 -0.60
N GLY A 163 8.40 -16.03 -1.07
CA GLY A 163 8.96 -14.69 -0.86
C GLY A 163 8.71 -14.15 0.55
N VAL A 164 9.38 -13.04 0.88
CA VAL A 164 9.33 -12.42 2.21
C VAL A 164 8.27 -11.32 2.27
N CYS A 165 7.37 -11.42 3.25
CA CYS A 165 6.47 -10.33 3.63
C CYS A 165 7.09 -9.54 4.78
N MET A 166 7.44 -8.27 4.54
CA MET A 166 8.06 -7.41 5.55
C MET A 166 7.07 -7.00 6.64
N SER A 167 7.57 -6.83 7.87
CA SER A 167 6.83 -6.21 8.97
C SER A 167 6.67 -4.70 8.76
N PHE A 168 5.80 -4.08 9.55
CA PHE A 168 5.50 -2.65 9.46
C PHE A 168 5.36 -1.97 10.82
N TYR A 169 4.80 -2.63 11.84
CA TYR A 169 4.42 -1.99 13.10
C TYR A 169 5.62 -1.63 13.98
N ASP A 170 6.59 -2.56 14.05
CA ASP A 170 7.93 -2.36 14.57
C ASP A 170 8.72 -1.32 13.75
N TRP A 171 8.68 -1.41 12.42
CA TRP A 171 9.42 -0.52 11.52
C TRP A 171 8.96 0.94 11.62
N TYR A 172 7.65 1.17 11.77
CA TYR A 172 7.09 2.51 11.93
C TYR A 172 7.29 3.08 13.34
N CYS A 173 7.80 2.29 14.27
CA CYS A 173 7.85 2.63 15.70
C CYS A 173 6.44 2.87 16.28
N ASP A 174 5.42 2.29 15.65
CA ASP A 174 4.05 2.30 16.18
C ASP A 174 3.89 1.21 17.27
N LEU A 175 4.71 0.14 17.21
CA LEU A 175 4.80 -0.88 18.26
C LEU A 175 5.48 -0.30 19.51
N PRO A 176 4.79 -0.18 20.65
CA PRO A 176 5.44 0.15 21.91
C PRO A 176 6.05 -1.13 22.51
N PRO A 177 7.38 -1.32 22.55
CA PRO A 177 7.96 -2.58 23.03
C PRO A 177 7.61 -2.91 24.49
N ALA A 178 7.22 -1.90 25.26
CA ALA A 178 6.71 -2.06 26.62
C ALA A 178 5.42 -2.91 26.69
N SER A 179 4.55 -2.88 25.66
CA SER A 179 3.31 -3.67 25.69
C SER A 179 3.58 -5.18 25.70
N PRO A 180 4.40 -5.74 24.78
CA PRO A 180 4.82 -7.13 24.87
C PRO A 180 5.61 -7.47 26.15
N GLN A 181 6.43 -6.54 26.67
CA GLN A 181 7.21 -6.77 27.88
C GLN A 181 6.35 -6.91 29.14
N VAL A 182 5.27 -6.12 29.24
CA VAL A 182 4.42 -6.09 30.44
C VAL A 182 3.27 -7.09 30.34
N TRP A 183 2.65 -7.21 29.16
CA TRP A 183 1.40 -7.97 28.99
C TRP A 183 1.52 -9.17 28.05
N GLY A 184 2.64 -9.33 27.34
CA GLY A 184 2.74 -10.34 26.28
C GLY A 184 1.81 -10.07 25.09
N GLU A 185 1.32 -8.84 24.95
CA GLU A 185 0.37 -8.40 23.92
C GLU A 185 1.05 -7.39 22.97
N GLN A 186 0.80 -7.51 21.66
CA GLN A 186 1.35 -6.58 20.67
C GLN A 186 0.87 -5.16 20.97
N THR A 187 -0.44 -4.94 20.95
CA THR A 187 -1.11 -3.70 21.35
C THR A 187 -2.61 -3.96 21.41
N ASP A 188 -3.20 -3.75 22.58
CA ASP A 188 -4.64 -3.68 22.77
C ASP A 188 -4.95 -2.44 23.61
N VAL A 189 -5.98 -1.68 23.22
CA VAL A 189 -6.28 -0.35 23.79
C VAL A 189 -7.80 -0.12 23.86
N PRO A 190 -8.28 0.68 24.82
CA PRO A 190 -9.70 1.04 24.89
C PRO A 190 -10.13 1.83 23.65
N GLU A 191 -11.36 1.61 23.20
CA GLU A 191 -11.97 2.36 22.10
C GLU A 191 -12.22 3.83 22.48
N SER A 192 -12.41 4.70 21.49
CA SER A 192 -12.66 6.13 21.74
C SER A 192 -13.94 6.40 22.53
N ALA A 193 -14.95 5.54 22.43
CA ALA A 193 -16.19 5.70 23.20
C ALA A 193 -15.93 5.48 24.70
N ASP A 194 -14.96 4.65 25.07
CA ASP A 194 -14.64 4.36 26.47
C ASP A 194 -13.99 5.54 27.19
N TRP A 195 -13.42 6.50 26.45
CA TRP A 195 -12.93 7.75 27.04
C TRP A 195 -14.04 8.52 27.76
N TYR A 196 -15.29 8.40 27.29
CA TYR A 196 -16.46 9.02 27.92
C TYR A 196 -16.79 8.44 29.30
N ASN A 197 -16.38 7.18 29.56
CA ASN A 197 -16.57 6.55 30.87
C ASN A 197 -15.52 7.00 31.90
N SER A 198 -14.44 7.67 31.46
CA SER A 198 -13.39 8.13 32.36
C SER A 198 -13.74 9.45 33.03
N SER A 199 -13.53 9.53 34.35
CA SER A 199 -13.62 10.78 35.13
C SER A 199 -12.30 11.54 35.21
N PHE A 200 -11.21 10.99 34.68
CA PHE A 200 -9.90 11.63 34.65
C PHE A 200 -9.06 11.15 33.45
N ILE A 201 -8.58 12.09 32.62
CA ILE A 201 -7.82 11.78 31.40
C ILE A 201 -6.56 12.64 31.35
N ILE A 202 -5.43 12.04 30.97
CA ILE A 202 -4.19 12.75 30.63
C ILE A 202 -3.88 12.49 29.16
N ALA A 203 -3.79 13.55 28.36
CA ALA A 203 -3.26 13.48 27.00
C ALA A 203 -1.74 13.73 27.03
N TRP A 204 -0.95 12.66 27.03
CA TRP A 204 0.52 12.76 27.11
C TRP A 204 1.15 12.36 25.78
N GLY A 205 1.77 13.32 25.07
CA GLY A 205 2.40 13.06 23.77
C GLY A 205 1.42 12.64 22.68
N SER A 206 0.11 12.82 22.89
CA SER A 206 -0.95 12.53 21.94
C SER A 206 -1.66 13.82 21.56
N ASN A 207 -1.59 14.18 20.27
CA ASN A 207 -2.20 15.41 19.74
C ASN A 207 -3.63 15.13 19.27
N VAL A 208 -4.50 14.80 20.21
CA VAL A 208 -5.94 14.64 19.95
C VAL A 208 -6.51 15.99 19.51
N PRO A 209 -7.19 16.08 18.36
CA PRO A 209 -7.79 17.32 17.87
C PRO A 209 -9.03 17.74 18.66
#